data_AF-A0A2G5TKK1-F1
#
_entry.id   AF-A0A2G5TKK1-F1
#
_cell.length_a   1.000
_cell.length_b   1.000
_cell.length_c   1.000
_cell.angle_alpha   90.00
_cell.angle_beta   90.00
_cell.angle_gamma   90.00
#
_symmetry.space_group_name_H-M   'P 1'
#
loop_
_entity.id
_entity.type
_entity.pdbx_description
1 polymer ?
#
loop_
_entity_poly.entity_id
_entity_poly.type
_entity_poly.pdbx_seq_one_letter_code
_entity_poly.pdbx_strand_id
1 'polypeptide(L)'
;MWMYWNFYVTGRLPASTCRECALSSWFDSLSKSCTSSFPYNFFFFTQYHLGFMSYTNVLLTSFNRYTLIFMQKSYTKIWHYGTYIIISILCLLPLGFTYPILANHAYVEYNPLSDTYVVRTEANLSSLYSVLLIWMIVTMILSLFVNTLCWYKISKYSKATRQQNDYRLFLVSFVTFLIQGMVFCIGTINKISADRDPSKLLLISRIGQVLSPFANDLLTLSTPYVLIIFSKRIRQSVKHFFVNGSFAPSSITPVQNIRTSRSVPSKI
;
A
#
# COMPACT_ATOMS: atom_id res chain seq x y z
N MET A 1 -1.48 -9.76 -1.62
CA MET A 1 -1.25 -11.15 -2.08
C MET A 1 0.14 -11.34 -2.67
N TRP A 2 0.58 -10.56 -3.68
CA TRP A 2 1.99 -10.63 -4.13
C TRP A 2 2.96 -10.21 -3.01
N MET A 3 2.64 -9.17 -2.24
CA MET A 3 3.45 -8.73 -1.09
C MET A 3 3.53 -9.80 0.02
N TYR A 4 2.40 -10.44 0.37
CA TYR A 4 2.36 -11.63 1.24
C TYR A 4 3.38 -12.69 0.81
N TRP A 5 3.30 -13.09 -0.47
CA TRP A 5 4.09 -14.18 -1.00
C TRP A 5 5.59 -13.86 -0.99
N ASN A 6 5.97 -12.65 -1.37
CA ASN A 6 7.35 -12.20 -1.29
C ASN A 6 7.86 -12.26 0.15
N PHE A 7 7.14 -11.64 1.11
CA PHE A 7 7.52 -11.68 2.52
C PHE A 7 7.53 -13.11 3.10
N TYR A 8 6.66 -13.98 2.62
CA TYR A 8 6.63 -15.38 3.03
C TYR A 8 7.92 -16.10 2.61
N VAL A 9 8.35 -15.94 1.36
CA VAL A 9 9.57 -16.54 0.79
C VAL A 9 10.84 -15.94 1.38
N THR A 10 10.88 -14.62 1.60
CA THR A 10 12.09 -13.90 2.04
C THR A 10 12.18 -13.67 3.54
N GLY A 11 11.10 -13.89 4.29
CA GLY A 11 11.06 -13.60 5.71
C GLY A 11 10.60 -14.80 6.53
N ARG A 12 9.37 -15.25 6.29
CA ARG A 12 8.73 -16.27 7.16
C ARG A 12 9.27 -17.67 6.96
N LEU A 13 9.42 -18.13 5.72
CA LEU A 13 9.93 -19.47 5.42
C LEU A 13 11.36 -19.66 5.96
N PRO A 14 12.33 -18.74 5.72
CA PRO A 14 13.64 -18.83 6.34
C PRO A 14 13.58 -18.86 7.87
N ALA A 15 12.79 -17.94 8.46
CA ALA A 15 12.64 -17.84 9.92
C ALA A 15 11.86 -19.00 10.57
N SER A 16 11.26 -19.90 9.78
CA SER A 16 10.57 -21.10 10.27
C SER A 16 11.32 -22.39 9.93
N THR A 17 12.45 -22.29 9.23
CA THR A 17 13.23 -23.45 8.81
C THR A 17 14.44 -23.60 9.72
N CYS A 18 14.51 -24.73 10.40
CA CYS A 18 15.64 -25.17 11.21
C CYS A 18 16.70 -25.87 10.35
N ARG A 19 17.89 -26.12 10.90
CA ARG A 19 18.98 -26.76 10.15
C ARG A 19 18.64 -28.18 9.66
N GLU A 20 17.86 -28.93 10.43
CA GLU A 20 17.46 -30.30 10.11
C GLU A 20 16.10 -30.40 9.40
N CYS A 21 15.46 -29.26 9.13
CA CYS A 21 14.16 -29.22 8.50
C CYS A 21 14.25 -29.56 7.00
N ALA A 22 13.18 -30.11 6.42
CA ALA A 22 13.17 -30.56 5.02
C ALA A 22 13.60 -29.50 3.98
N LEU A 23 13.37 -28.22 4.28
CA LEU A 23 13.71 -27.09 3.40
C LEU A 23 15.14 -26.55 3.60
N SER A 24 15.92 -27.06 4.56
CA SER A 24 17.27 -26.55 4.86
C SER A 24 18.21 -26.64 3.65
N SER A 25 18.18 -27.76 2.94
CA SER A 25 18.96 -27.97 1.71
C SER A 25 18.69 -26.92 0.62
N TRP A 26 17.43 -26.48 0.49
CA TRP A 26 17.07 -25.42 -0.45
C TRP A 26 17.61 -24.07 0.01
N PHE A 27 17.54 -23.74 1.30
CA PHE A 27 18.11 -22.50 1.81
C PHE A 27 19.64 -22.47 1.79
N ASP A 28 20.30 -23.61 2.01
CA ASP A 28 21.75 -23.73 1.87
C ASP A 28 22.19 -23.51 0.41
N SER A 29 21.35 -23.89 -0.57
CA SER A 29 21.59 -23.57 -1.98
C SER A 29 21.48 -22.07 -2.31
N LEU A 30 20.82 -21.29 -1.45
CA LEU A 30 20.68 -19.82 -1.52
C LEU A 30 21.74 -19.08 -0.69
N SER A 31 22.72 -19.79 -0.14
CA SER A 31 23.78 -19.21 0.66
C SER A 31 24.77 -18.40 -0.18
N LYS A 32 25.58 -17.56 0.49
CA LYS A 32 26.52 -16.64 -0.17
C LYS A 32 27.50 -17.33 -1.12
N SER A 33 27.87 -18.57 -0.82
CA SER A 33 28.87 -19.35 -1.56
C SER A 33 28.28 -20.17 -2.70
N CYS A 34 26.95 -20.22 -2.83
CA CYS A 34 26.23 -21.05 -3.78
C CYS A 34 25.56 -20.21 -4.85
N THR A 35 25.72 -20.57 -6.12
CA THR A 35 25.00 -19.95 -7.24
C THR A 35 23.66 -20.67 -7.44
N SER A 36 22.61 -20.17 -6.80
CA SER A 36 21.26 -20.69 -7.01
C SER A 36 20.66 -20.20 -8.33
N SER A 37 19.83 -21.02 -8.98
CA SER A 37 19.04 -20.61 -10.15
C SER A 37 17.78 -19.78 -9.79
N PHE A 38 17.45 -19.67 -8.49
CA PHE A 38 16.24 -18.96 -8.05
C PHE A 38 16.52 -17.45 -7.94
N PRO A 39 15.63 -16.58 -8.47
CA PRO A 39 15.86 -15.14 -8.49
C PRO A 39 15.57 -14.50 -7.13
N TYR A 40 16.28 -14.91 -6.07
CA TYR A 40 16.05 -14.49 -4.69
C TYR A 40 16.16 -12.98 -4.52
N ASN A 41 17.14 -12.36 -5.18
CA ASN A 41 17.33 -10.91 -5.21
C ASN A 41 16.08 -10.18 -5.69
N PHE A 42 15.39 -10.71 -6.70
CA PHE A 42 14.19 -10.09 -7.25
C PHE A 42 13.03 -10.13 -6.26
N PHE A 43 12.82 -11.26 -5.56
CA PHE A 43 11.78 -11.36 -4.52
C PHE A 43 12.06 -10.40 -3.35
N PHE A 44 13.32 -10.34 -2.92
CA PHE A 44 13.73 -9.45 -1.84
C PHE A 44 13.61 -7.98 -2.23
N PHE A 45 14.06 -7.61 -3.43
CA PHE A 45 13.84 -6.29 -4.01
C PHE A 45 12.35 -5.92 -4.07
N THR A 46 11.52 -6.82 -4.62
CA THR A 46 10.09 -6.59 -4.83
C THR A 46 9.35 -6.35 -3.53
N GLN A 47 9.74 -7.03 -2.45
CA GLN A 47 9.16 -6.81 -1.12
C GLN A 47 9.31 -5.35 -0.66
N TYR A 48 10.52 -4.79 -0.71
CA TYR A 48 10.76 -3.41 -0.29
C TYR A 48 10.15 -2.42 -1.28
N HIS A 49 10.27 -2.69 -2.58
CA HIS A 49 9.72 -1.85 -3.63
C HIS A 49 8.19 -1.69 -3.51
N LEU A 50 7.47 -2.81 -3.31
CA LEU A 50 6.03 -2.78 -3.08
C LEU A 50 5.65 -2.06 -1.78
N GLY A 51 6.51 -2.11 -0.76
CA GLY A 51 6.35 -1.29 0.44
C GLY A 51 6.21 0.20 0.09
N PHE A 52 7.21 0.77 -0.59
CA PHE A 52 7.15 2.16 -1.05
C PHE A 52 5.93 2.46 -1.94
N MET A 53 5.63 1.58 -2.89
CA MET A 53 4.48 1.75 -3.79
C MET A 53 3.16 1.81 -3.02
N SER A 54 2.96 0.96 -2.02
CA SER A 54 1.71 0.89 -1.24
C SER A 54 1.45 2.19 -0.46
N TYR A 55 2.47 2.79 0.17
CA TYR A 55 2.31 4.08 0.85
C TYR A 55 2.01 5.23 -0.12
N THR A 56 2.68 5.25 -1.27
CA THR A 56 2.45 6.28 -2.29
C THR A 56 1.07 6.12 -2.94
N ASN A 57 0.56 4.89 -3.10
CA ASN A 57 -0.78 4.63 -3.63
C ASN A 57 -1.88 5.15 -2.70
N VAL A 58 -1.72 5.06 -1.38
CA VAL A 58 -2.67 5.65 -0.43
C VAL A 58 -2.68 7.17 -0.53
N LEU A 59 -1.50 7.80 -0.58
CA LEU A 59 -1.37 9.24 -0.79
C LEU A 59 -2.04 9.67 -2.11
N LEU A 60 -1.80 8.93 -3.18
CA LEU A 60 -2.41 9.19 -4.48
C LEU A 60 -3.93 9.05 -4.43
N THR A 61 -4.45 8.06 -3.71
CA THR A 61 -5.89 7.88 -3.51
C THR A 61 -6.47 9.10 -2.79
N SER A 62 -5.79 9.65 -1.79
CA SER A 62 -6.19 10.89 -1.14
C SER A 62 -6.17 12.10 -2.09
N PHE A 63 -5.12 12.24 -2.91
CA PHE A 63 -5.09 13.29 -3.95
C PHE A 63 -6.19 13.13 -4.99
N ASN A 64 -6.48 11.91 -5.43
CA ASN A 64 -7.58 11.62 -6.35
C ASN A 64 -8.92 12.13 -5.81
N ARG A 65 -9.18 11.90 -4.52
CA ARG A 65 -10.40 12.41 -3.87
C ARG A 65 -10.38 13.91 -3.72
N TYR A 66 -9.25 14.51 -3.39
CA TYR A 66 -9.10 15.94 -3.36
C TYR A 66 -9.41 16.59 -4.71
N THR A 67 -8.82 16.11 -5.81
CA THR A 67 -9.11 16.62 -7.15
C THR A 67 -10.58 16.45 -7.50
N LEU A 68 -11.20 15.33 -7.12
CA LEU A 68 -12.62 15.09 -7.36
C LEU A 68 -13.50 16.10 -6.60
N ILE A 69 -13.21 16.40 -5.34
CA ILE A 69 -14.02 17.30 -4.50
C ILE A 69 -13.77 18.77 -4.83
N PHE A 70 -12.52 19.15 -5.11
CA PHE A 70 -12.13 20.54 -5.35
C PHE A 70 -12.19 20.96 -6.81
N MET A 71 -11.90 20.06 -7.74
CA MET A 71 -11.68 20.36 -9.16
C MET A 71 -12.54 19.49 -10.08
N GLN A 72 -13.84 19.33 -9.75
CA GLN A 72 -14.78 18.49 -10.51
C GLN A 72 -14.75 18.72 -12.02
N LYS A 73 -14.64 19.98 -12.46
CA LYS A 73 -14.64 20.35 -13.90
C LYS A 73 -13.40 19.84 -14.65
N SER A 74 -12.25 19.80 -13.98
CA SER A 74 -10.97 19.41 -14.58
C SER A 74 -10.57 17.98 -14.24
N TYR A 75 -11.26 17.33 -13.31
CA TYR A 75 -10.95 15.99 -12.82
C TYR A 75 -10.76 14.98 -13.96
N THR A 76 -11.70 14.91 -14.90
CA THR A 76 -11.63 13.94 -16.00
C THR A 76 -10.41 14.17 -16.88
N LYS A 77 -10.08 15.41 -17.21
CA LYS A 77 -8.89 15.73 -18.02
C LYS A 77 -7.59 15.43 -17.28
N ILE A 78 -7.48 15.86 -16.02
CA ILE A 78 -6.29 15.66 -15.19
C ILE A 78 -6.00 14.17 -15.04
N TRP A 79 -7.01 13.37 -14.71
CA TRP A 79 -6.81 11.94 -14.46
C TRP A 79 -6.74 11.11 -15.74
N HIS A 80 -7.34 11.54 -16.85
CA HIS A 80 -7.19 10.79 -18.11
C HIS A 80 -5.74 10.82 -18.62
N TYR A 81 -5.10 11.99 -18.64
CA TYR A 81 -3.70 12.12 -19.09
C TYR A 81 -2.70 11.86 -17.96
N GLY A 82 -3.01 12.32 -16.75
CA GLY A 82 -2.10 12.22 -15.60
C GLY A 82 -1.94 10.82 -15.06
N THR A 83 -2.91 9.90 -15.24
CA THR A 83 -2.82 8.55 -14.65
C THR A 83 -1.59 7.79 -15.13
N TYR A 84 -1.23 7.84 -16.41
CA TYR A 84 -0.04 7.14 -16.93
C TYR A 84 1.26 7.72 -16.36
N ILE A 85 1.34 9.04 -16.25
CA ILE A 85 2.49 9.74 -15.66
C ILE A 85 2.61 9.36 -14.19
N ILE A 86 1.51 9.39 -13.46
CA ILE A 86 1.44 9.05 -12.04
C ILE A 86 1.84 7.58 -11.81
N ILE A 87 1.34 6.63 -12.62
CA ILE A 87 1.75 5.23 -12.54
C ILE A 87 3.25 5.09 -12.79
N SER A 88 3.78 5.81 -13.78
CA SER A 88 5.22 5.81 -14.07
C SER A 88 6.03 6.33 -12.87
N ILE A 89 5.60 7.43 -12.24
CA ILE A 89 6.23 7.95 -11.03
C ILE A 89 6.14 6.95 -9.88
N LEU A 90 4.97 6.31 -9.68
CA LEU A 90 4.76 5.31 -8.63
C LEU A 90 5.70 4.11 -8.76
N CYS A 91 5.97 3.66 -9.99
CA CYS A 91 6.87 2.53 -10.24
C CYS A 91 8.35 2.96 -10.23
N LEU A 92 8.69 4.11 -10.81
CA LEU A 92 10.08 4.51 -11.02
C LEU A 92 10.70 5.18 -9.80
N LEU A 93 9.94 5.98 -9.07
CA LEU A 93 10.49 6.75 -7.94
C LEU A 93 11.04 5.82 -6.83
N PRO A 94 10.35 4.73 -6.43
CA PRO A 94 10.91 3.81 -5.45
C PRO A 94 12.15 3.06 -5.94
N LEU A 95 12.40 2.96 -7.25
CA LEU A 95 13.64 2.34 -7.77
C LEU A 95 14.87 3.12 -7.32
N GLY A 96 14.79 4.46 -7.22
CA GLY A 96 15.90 5.28 -6.74
C GLY A 96 16.40 4.87 -5.34
N PHE A 97 15.51 4.35 -4.50
CA PHE A 97 15.85 3.88 -3.16
C PHE A 97 16.12 2.37 -3.09
N THR A 98 15.44 1.58 -3.92
CA THR A 98 15.47 0.11 -3.84
C THR A 98 16.47 -0.54 -4.80
N TYR A 99 17.02 0.19 -5.76
CA TYR A 99 18.05 -0.29 -6.69
C TYR A 99 19.26 -0.94 -6.02
N PRO A 100 19.79 -0.46 -4.88
CA PRO A 100 20.89 -1.13 -4.20
C PRO A 100 20.60 -2.58 -3.82
N ILE A 101 19.34 -2.96 -3.55
CA ILE A 101 18.96 -4.35 -3.27
C ILE A 101 19.03 -5.22 -4.53
N LEU A 102 18.72 -4.63 -5.69
CA LEU A 102 18.77 -5.33 -6.97
C LEU A 102 20.22 -5.51 -7.44
N ALA A 103 21.08 -4.52 -7.18
CA ALA A 103 22.48 -4.50 -7.57
C ALA A 103 23.38 -5.37 -6.67
N ASN A 104 23.04 -5.51 -5.38
CA ASN A 104 23.81 -6.30 -4.43
C ASN A 104 23.18 -7.69 -4.24
N HIS A 105 24.01 -8.71 -4.07
CA HIS A 105 23.53 -10.07 -3.89
C HIS A 105 22.78 -10.22 -2.54
N ALA A 106 21.56 -10.76 -2.59
CA ALA A 106 20.81 -11.19 -1.42
C ALA A 106 20.97 -12.70 -1.26
N TYR A 107 21.31 -13.12 -0.05
CA TYR A 107 21.59 -14.52 0.28
C TYR A 107 20.97 -14.86 1.62
N VAL A 108 20.92 -16.16 1.91
CA VAL A 108 20.39 -16.67 3.16
C VAL A 108 21.54 -17.18 4.02
N GLU A 109 21.55 -16.82 5.29
CA GLU A 109 22.55 -17.23 6.28
C GLU A 109 21.88 -17.94 7.44
N TYR A 110 22.42 -19.08 7.86
CA TYR A 110 21.93 -19.80 9.03
C TYR A 110 22.42 -19.14 10.32
N ASN A 111 21.49 -18.80 11.20
CA ASN A 111 21.79 -18.25 12.53
C ASN A 111 21.71 -19.36 13.60
N PRO A 112 22.86 -19.81 14.15
CA PRO A 112 22.88 -20.90 15.13
C PRO A 112 22.24 -20.52 16.47
N LEU A 113 22.19 -19.22 16.82
CA LEU A 113 21.59 -18.77 18.08
C LEU A 113 20.07 -18.89 18.10
N SER A 114 19.44 -18.87 16.93
CA SER A 114 17.99 -18.97 16.82
C SER A 114 17.52 -20.14 15.95
N ASP A 115 18.42 -21.07 15.61
CA ASP A 115 18.17 -22.23 14.75
C ASP A 115 17.27 -21.91 13.55
N THR A 116 17.61 -20.84 12.84
CA THR A 116 16.77 -20.28 11.78
C THR A 116 17.63 -19.66 10.69
N TYR A 117 17.09 -19.66 9.47
CA TYR A 117 17.68 -18.96 8.35
C TYR A 117 17.24 -17.49 8.33
N VAL A 118 18.18 -16.60 8.02
CA VAL A 118 17.97 -15.15 7.96
C VAL A 118 18.47 -14.61 6.64
N VAL A 119 17.69 -13.73 6.02
CA VAL A 119 18.11 -13.05 4.79
C VAL A 119 19.09 -11.95 5.08
N ARG A 120 20.17 -11.93 4.31
CA ARG A 120 21.21 -10.92 4.32
C ARG A 120 21.42 -10.40 2.90
N THR A 121 21.92 -9.18 2.82
CA THR A 121 22.40 -8.61 1.57
C THR A 121 23.62 -7.76 1.90
N GLU A 122 24.49 -7.56 0.92
CA GLU A 122 25.64 -6.65 1.04
C GLU A 122 25.19 -5.17 1.03
N ALA A 123 23.95 -4.90 0.64
CA ALA A 123 23.36 -3.57 0.75
C ALA A 123 23.08 -3.18 2.22
N ASN A 124 23.20 -1.88 2.53
CA ASN A 124 22.91 -1.35 3.86
C ASN A 124 21.40 -1.30 4.14
N LEU A 125 20.87 -2.42 4.65
CA LEU A 125 19.45 -2.56 5.01
C LEU A 125 18.97 -1.56 6.07
N SER A 126 19.83 -1.18 7.02
CA SER A 126 19.47 -0.21 8.07
C SER A 126 19.19 1.18 7.48
N SER A 127 20.01 1.60 6.52
CA SER A 127 19.81 2.84 5.79
C SER A 127 18.52 2.80 4.95
N LEU A 128 18.33 1.73 4.17
CA LEU A 128 17.11 1.53 3.38
C LEU A 128 15.84 1.58 4.23
N TYR A 129 15.85 0.90 5.37
CA TYR A 129 14.71 0.85 6.28
C TYR A 129 14.42 2.22 6.91
N SER A 130 15.47 3.00 7.21
CA SER A 130 15.33 4.39 7.67
C SER A 130 14.72 5.28 6.60
N VAL A 131 15.16 5.14 5.34
CA VAL A 131 14.58 5.86 4.19
C VAL A 131 13.09 5.48 4.00
N LEU A 132 12.74 4.20 4.10
CA LEU A 132 11.36 3.75 4.01
C LEU A 132 10.49 4.38 5.11
N LEU A 133 10.97 4.45 6.36
CA LEU A 133 10.21 5.12 7.42
C LEU A 133 10.04 6.62 7.17
N ILE A 134 11.08 7.31 6.70
CA ILE A 134 10.96 8.72 6.34
C ILE A 134 9.90 8.89 5.24
N TRP A 135 9.91 8.02 4.23
CA TRP A 135 8.89 8.01 3.18
C TRP A 135 7.47 7.80 3.73
N MET A 136 7.31 6.85 4.66
CA MET A 136 6.04 6.60 5.34
C MET A 136 5.55 7.83 6.12
N ILE A 137 6.44 8.52 6.84
CA ILE A 137 6.10 9.75 7.57
C ILE A 137 5.64 10.86 6.61
N VAL A 138 6.42 11.12 5.55
CA VAL A 138 6.11 12.17 4.56
C VAL A 138 4.77 11.90 3.90
N THR A 139 4.54 10.67 3.40
CA THR A 139 3.29 10.31 2.73
C THR A 139 2.09 10.34 3.69
N MET A 140 2.28 9.99 4.97
CA MET A 140 1.24 10.08 5.99
C MET A 140 0.87 11.53 6.31
N ILE A 141 1.86 12.44 6.50
CA ILE A 141 1.60 13.86 6.75
C ILE A 141 0.85 14.49 5.58
N LEU A 142 1.29 14.23 4.35
CA LEU A 142 0.61 14.73 3.15
C LEU A 142 -0.81 14.16 3.04
N SER A 143 -1.01 12.88 3.32
CA SER A 143 -2.33 12.26 3.30
C SER A 143 -3.26 12.86 4.36
N LEU A 144 -2.76 13.10 5.57
CA LEU A 144 -3.50 13.77 6.63
C LEU A 144 -3.92 15.17 6.20
N PHE A 145 -3.00 15.95 5.64
CA PHE A 145 -3.27 17.30 5.14
C PHE A 145 -4.37 17.29 4.07
N VAL A 146 -4.23 16.45 3.04
CA VAL A 146 -5.19 16.35 1.94
C VAL A 146 -6.56 15.88 2.43
N ASN A 147 -6.62 14.88 3.31
CA ASN A 147 -7.88 14.41 3.89
C ASN A 147 -8.54 15.48 4.77
N THR A 148 -7.76 16.26 5.51
CA THR A 148 -8.28 17.39 6.32
C THR A 148 -8.91 18.48 5.44
N LEU A 149 -8.28 18.82 4.31
CA LEU A 149 -8.86 19.75 3.33
C LEU A 149 -10.18 19.22 2.74
N CYS A 150 -10.23 17.92 2.41
CA CYS A 150 -11.44 17.29 1.92
C CYS A 150 -12.57 17.34 2.96
N TRP A 151 -12.27 17.03 4.22
CA TRP A 151 -13.22 17.13 5.32
C TRP A 151 -13.74 18.55 5.50
N TYR A 152 -12.85 19.56 5.54
CA TYR A 152 -13.20 20.96 5.69
C TYR A 152 -14.18 21.45 4.62
N LYS A 153 -13.98 21.02 3.36
CA LYS A 153 -14.89 21.39 2.27
C LYS A 153 -16.24 20.67 2.38
N ILE A 154 -16.24 19.38 2.73
CA ILE A 154 -17.47 18.60 2.88
C ILE A 154 -18.30 19.08 4.08
N SER A 155 -17.65 19.48 5.18
CA SER A 155 -18.34 19.96 6.39
C SER A 155 -19.06 21.29 6.19
N LYS A 156 -18.63 22.10 5.23
CA LYS A 156 -19.31 23.36 4.84
C LYS A 156 -20.55 23.16 3.99
N TYR A 157 -20.79 21.98 3.40
CA TYR A 157 -22.03 21.74 2.66
C TYR A 157 -23.21 21.51 3.63
N SER A 158 -24.34 22.17 3.36
CA SER A 158 -25.61 21.90 4.05
C SER A 158 -25.94 20.40 4.00
N LYS A 159 -26.52 19.84 5.08
CA LYS A 159 -26.98 18.43 5.14
C LYS A 159 -27.87 18.05 3.94
N ALA A 160 -28.66 19.00 3.41
CA ALA A 160 -29.51 18.80 2.24
C ALA A 160 -28.73 18.74 0.91
N THR A 161 -27.59 19.42 0.82
CA THR A 161 -26.73 19.46 -0.38
C THR A 161 -25.53 18.51 -0.27
N ARG A 162 -25.31 17.87 0.88
CA ARG A 162 -24.24 16.89 1.08
C ARG A 162 -24.49 15.72 0.12
N GLN A 163 -23.84 15.78 -1.04
CA GLN A 163 -23.91 14.72 -2.02
C GLN A 163 -23.43 13.44 -1.34
N GLN A 164 -24.37 12.52 -1.10
CA GLN A 164 -24.13 11.30 -0.33
C GLN A 164 -22.98 10.47 -0.93
N ASN A 165 -22.72 10.66 -2.23
CA ASN A 165 -21.62 10.05 -2.96
C ASN A 165 -20.26 10.66 -2.58
N ASP A 166 -20.13 11.98 -2.51
CA ASP A 166 -18.88 12.66 -2.15
C ASP A 166 -18.44 12.30 -0.73
N TYR A 167 -19.40 12.23 0.20
CA TYR A 167 -19.10 11.81 1.57
C TYR A 167 -18.63 10.35 1.66
N ARG A 168 -19.29 9.42 0.95
CA ARG A 168 -18.86 8.02 0.90
C ARG A 168 -17.47 7.88 0.28
N LEU A 169 -17.16 8.66 -0.76
CA LEU A 169 -15.85 8.65 -1.42
C LEU A 169 -14.75 9.25 -0.54
N PHE A 170 -15.06 10.28 0.27
CA PHE A 170 -14.17 10.78 1.31
C PHE A 170 -13.91 9.72 2.38
N LEU A 171 -14.96 9.03 2.84
CA LEU A 171 -14.86 7.98 3.86
C LEU A 171 -13.89 6.87 3.41
N VAL A 172 -13.90 6.51 2.12
CA VAL A 172 -12.92 5.57 1.55
C VAL A 172 -11.48 6.03 1.81
N SER A 173 -11.15 7.26 1.42
CA SER A 173 -9.79 7.81 1.59
C SER A 173 -9.39 7.95 3.07
N PHE A 174 -10.36 8.33 3.91
CA PHE A 174 -10.14 8.46 5.34
C PHE A 174 -9.85 7.11 6.01
N VAL A 175 -10.61 6.06 5.70
CA VAL A 175 -10.38 4.71 6.24
C VAL A 175 -9.06 4.13 5.74
N THR A 176 -8.71 4.32 4.47
CA THR A 176 -7.40 3.89 3.96
C THR A 176 -6.24 4.62 4.64
N PHE A 177 -6.40 5.90 4.97
CA PHE A 177 -5.43 6.66 5.76
C PHE A 177 -5.30 6.12 7.20
N LEU A 178 -6.41 5.77 7.87
CA LEU A 178 -6.35 5.15 9.20
C LEU A 178 -5.63 3.79 9.17
N ILE A 179 -5.90 2.98 8.15
CA ILE A 179 -5.18 1.71 7.94
C ILE A 179 -3.67 1.98 7.77
N GLN A 180 -3.30 2.96 6.94
CA GLN A 180 -1.91 3.37 6.75
C GLN A 180 -1.22 3.77 8.07
N GLY A 181 -1.92 4.52 8.93
CA GLY A 181 -1.45 4.87 10.27
C GLY A 181 -1.21 3.65 11.16
N MET A 182 -2.12 2.67 11.16
CA MET A 182 -1.94 1.43 11.91
C MET A 182 -0.69 0.64 11.44
N VAL A 183 -0.50 0.53 10.12
CA VAL A 183 0.69 -0.16 9.57
C VAL A 183 1.97 0.60 9.90
N PHE A 184 1.94 1.94 9.88
CA PHE A 184 3.07 2.78 10.28
C PHE A 184 3.48 2.53 11.75
N CYS A 185 2.51 2.42 12.67
CA CYS A 185 2.79 2.08 14.07
C CYS A 185 3.49 0.71 14.18
N ILE A 186 3.00 -0.30 13.47
CA ILE A 186 3.63 -1.65 13.46
C ILE A 186 5.06 -1.58 12.93
N GLY A 187 5.28 -0.88 11.81
CA GLY A 187 6.62 -0.67 11.25
C GLY A 187 7.58 0.01 12.22
N THR A 188 7.13 1.05 12.91
CA THR A 188 7.94 1.79 13.89
C THR A 188 8.33 0.91 15.09
N ILE A 189 7.37 0.10 15.59
CA ILE A 189 7.62 -0.87 16.67
C ILE A 189 8.72 -1.86 16.26
N ASN A 190 8.69 -2.37 15.02
CA ASN A 190 9.72 -3.29 14.55
C ASN A 190 11.08 -2.64 14.45
N LYS A 191 11.18 -1.38 14.00
CA LYS A 191 12.46 -0.66 13.95
C LYS A 191 13.06 -0.49 15.33
N ILE A 192 12.27 0.06 16.26
CA ILE A 192 12.74 0.31 17.63
C ILE A 192 13.16 -1.01 18.28
N SER A 193 12.41 -2.08 18.03
CA SER A 193 12.75 -3.42 18.55
C SER A 193 14.03 -3.97 17.94
N ALA A 194 14.32 -3.69 16.67
CA ALA A 194 15.55 -4.11 16.01
C ALA A 194 16.78 -3.32 16.49
N ASP A 195 16.61 -2.03 16.82
CA ASP A 195 17.70 -1.13 17.19
C ASP A 195 18.07 -1.20 18.70
N ARG A 196 17.13 -1.53 19.61
CA ARG A 196 17.37 -1.45 21.07
C ARG A 196 17.85 -2.72 21.77
N ASP A 197 17.59 -3.94 21.28
CA ASP A 197 18.22 -5.17 21.78
C ASP A 197 17.85 -6.41 20.94
N PRO A 198 18.83 -7.25 20.52
CA PRO A 198 18.58 -8.48 19.75
C PRO A 198 18.06 -9.66 20.60
N SER A 199 18.01 -9.54 21.93
CA SER A 199 17.44 -10.53 22.83
C SER A 199 15.91 -10.45 22.84
N LYS A 200 15.32 -11.07 21.81
CA LYS A 200 13.91 -11.46 21.55
C LYS A 200 12.93 -11.68 22.75
N LEU A 201 12.76 -10.74 23.69
CA LEU A 201 11.96 -10.93 24.91
C LEU A 201 10.77 -9.98 25.09
N LEU A 202 10.62 -8.94 24.26
CA LEU A 202 9.37 -8.17 24.23
C LEU A 202 8.37 -8.89 23.31
N LEU A 203 7.31 -9.47 23.89
CA LEU A 203 6.15 -10.02 23.17
C LEU A 203 5.67 -9.11 22.02
N ILE A 204 5.77 -7.80 22.24
CA ILE A 204 5.40 -6.74 21.29
C ILE A 204 6.22 -6.82 19.98
N SER A 205 7.52 -7.14 20.05
CA SER A 205 8.38 -7.29 18.87
C SER A 205 8.01 -8.52 18.05
N ARG A 206 7.74 -9.66 18.71
CA ARG A 206 7.26 -10.88 18.03
C ARG A 206 5.90 -10.64 17.36
N ILE A 207 4.98 -9.99 18.06
CA ILE A 207 3.67 -9.62 17.53
C ILE A 207 3.85 -8.70 16.30
N GLY A 208 4.73 -7.70 16.38
CA GLY A 208 5.05 -6.81 15.26
C GLY A 208 5.56 -7.55 14.03
N GLN A 209 6.52 -8.46 14.20
CA GLN A 209 7.08 -9.26 13.10
C GLN A 209 6.04 -10.20 12.47
N VAL A 210 5.17 -10.82 13.27
CA VAL A 210 4.09 -11.67 12.77
C VAL A 210 3.03 -10.85 12.05
N LEU A 211 2.63 -9.69 12.59
CA LEU A 211 1.57 -8.85 12.04
C LEU A 211 2.00 -8.04 10.81
N SER A 212 3.29 -7.72 10.68
CA SER A 212 3.81 -6.87 9.59
C SER A 212 3.38 -7.24 8.18
N PRO A 213 3.50 -8.51 7.73
CA PRO A 213 3.03 -8.88 6.39
C PRO A 213 1.51 -8.73 6.27
N PHE A 214 0.74 -9.11 7.28
CA PHE A 214 -0.72 -8.95 7.26
C PHE A 214 -1.12 -7.48 7.19
N ALA A 215 -0.44 -6.61 7.93
CA ALA A 215 -0.65 -5.18 7.91
C ALA A 215 -0.32 -4.60 6.52
N ASN A 216 0.80 -4.99 5.93
CA ASN A 216 1.21 -4.56 4.59
C ASN A 216 0.28 -5.07 3.47
N ASP A 217 -0.23 -6.30 3.55
CA ASP A 217 -1.25 -6.79 2.64
C ASP A 217 -2.57 -6.04 2.82
N LEU A 218 -2.98 -5.81 4.08
CA LEU A 218 -4.17 -5.02 4.38
C LEU A 218 -4.04 -3.61 3.79
N LEU A 219 -2.86 -2.98 3.87
CA LEU A 219 -2.59 -1.69 3.25
C LEU A 219 -2.75 -1.75 1.73
N THR A 220 -2.12 -2.74 1.09
CA THR A 220 -2.15 -2.91 -0.37
C THR A 220 -3.56 -3.20 -0.89
N LEU A 221 -4.34 -3.96 -0.13
CA LEU A 221 -5.70 -4.37 -0.48
C LEU A 221 -6.78 -3.41 0.06
N SER A 222 -6.42 -2.47 0.94
CA SER A 222 -7.39 -1.57 1.57
C SER A 222 -8.20 -0.78 0.54
N THR A 223 -7.54 -0.19 -0.45
CA THR A 223 -8.20 0.63 -1.48
C THR A 223 -9.31 -0.11 -2.23
N PRO A 224 -9.09 -1.28 -2.86
CA PRO A 224 -10.15 -1.99 -3.56
C PRO A 224 -11.27 -2.50 -2.62
N TYR A 225 -10.95 -3.02 -1.43
CA TYR A 225 -11.97 -3.51 -0.50
C TYR A 225 -12.84 -2.38 0.05
N VAL A 226 -12.22 -1.29 0.50
CA VAL A 226 -12.92 -0.11 1.03
C VAL A 226 -13.79 0.51 -0.07
N LEU A 227 -13.34 0.52 -1.34
CA LEU A 227 -14.17 0.93 -2.48
C LEU A 227 -15.43 0.08 -2.65
N ILE A 228 -15.33 -1.25 -2.58
CA ILE A 228 -16.48 -2.16 -2.69
C ILE A 228 -17.46 -1.95 -1.52
N ILE A 229 -16.94 -1.74 -0.31
CA ILE A 229 -17.74 -1.50 0.89
C ILE A 229 -18.51 -0.18 0.80
N PHE A 230 -17.88 0.92 0.38
CA PHE A 230 -18.51 2.24 0.42
C PHE A 230 -19.16 2.68 -0.90
N SER A 231 -18.84 2.06 -2.04
CA SER A 231 -19.42 2.39 -3.34
C SER A 231 -20.51 1.41 -3.77
N LYS A 232 -21.77 1.86 -3.67
CA LYS A 232 -22.93 1.08 -4.16
C LYS A 232 -22.81 0.74 -5.66
N ARG A 233 -22.31 1.67 -6.48
CA ARG A 233 -22.15 1.48 -7.93
C ARG A 233 -21.14 0.36 -8.23
N ILE A 234 -19.97 0.39 -7.59
CA ILE A 234 -18.95 -0.65 -7.80
C ILE A 234 -19.50 -2.01 -7.37
N ARG A 235 -20.21 -2.08 -6.24
CA ARG A 235 -20.83 -3.32 -5.78
C ARG A 235 -21.85 -3.89 -6.77
N GLN A 236 -22.65 -3.04 -7.40
CA GLN A 236 -23.60 -3.44 -8.44
C GLN A 236 -22.87 -3.92 -9.70
N SER A 237 -21.84 -3.21 -10.15
CA SER A 237 -21.03 -3.63 -11.31
C SER A 237 -20.33 -4.96 -11.07
N VAL A 238 -19.72 -5.15 -9.89
CA VAL A 238 -19.08 -6.41 -9.49
C VAL A 238 -20.10 -7.54 -9.42
N LYS A 239 -21.26 -7.33 -8.78
CA LYS A 239 -22.34 -8.33 -8.73
C LYS A 239 -22.81 -8.72 -10.14
N HIS A 240 -22.99 -7.75 -11.03
CA HIS A 240 -23.41 -8.02 -12.40
C HIS A 240 -22.35 -8.79 -13.19
N PHE A 241 -21.07 -8.46 -13.02
CA PHE A 241 -19.96 -9.19 -13.64
C PHE A 241 -19.95 -10.67 -13.19
N PHE A 242 -20.11 -10.94 -11.90
CA PHE A 242 -20.11 -12.30 -11.37
C PHE A 242 -21.40 -13.10 -11.66
N VAL A 243 -22.57 -12.45 -11.75
CA VAL A 243 -23.86 -13.15 -11.96
C VAL A 243 -24.18 -13.31 -13.45
N ASN A 244 -23.94 -12.29 -14.28
CA ASN A 244 -24.37 -12.27 -15.67
C ASN A 244 -23.22 -12.46 -16.68
N GLY A 245 -21.97 -12.62 -16.21
CA GLY A 245 -20.79 -12.79 -17.08
C GLY A 245 -20.48 -11.60 -17.99
N SER A 246 -21.14 -10.46 -17.77
CA SER A 246 -21.02 -9.26 -18.59
C SER A 246 -20.87 -8.03 -17.69
N PHE A 247 -20.04 -7.06 -18.10
CA PHE A 247 -20.02 -5.77 -17.42
C PHE A 247 -21.36 -5.08 -17.64
N ALA A 248 -22.01 -4.65 -16.56
CA ALA A 248 -23.19 -3.79 -16.67
C ALA A 248 -22.86 -2.65 -17.65
N PRO A 249 -23.73 -2.33 -18.63
CA PRO A 249 -23.45 -1.30 -19.61
C PRO A 249 -23.02 -0.05 -18.87
N SER A 250 -21.76 0.35 -19.10
CA SER A 250 -21.18 1.49 -18.46
C SER A 250 -21.98 2.69 -18.94
N SER A 251 -22.86 3.22 -18.08
CA SER A 251 -23.41 4.55 -18.28
C SER A 251 -22.27 5.54 -18.05
N ILE A 252 -21.30 5.58 -18.96
CA ILE A 252 -20.39 6.69 -19.18
C ILE A 252 -21.25 7.79 -19.80
N THR A 253 -22.21 8.31 -19.03
CA THR A 253 -22.68 9.67 -19.21
C THR A 253 -22.02 10.49 -18.12
N PRO A 254 -20.99 11.29 -18.45
CA PRO A 254 -20.43 12.22 -17.51
C PRO A 254 -21.51 13.25 -17.20
N VAL A 255 -21.96 13.31 -15.95
CA VAL A 255 -22.39 14.58 -15.32
C VAL A 255 -23.47 15.36 -16.12
N GLN A 256 -24.41 14.72 -16.81
CA GLN A 256 -25.53 15.46 -17.42
C GLN A 256 -26.66 15.76 -16.42
N ASN A 257 -26.81 14.97 -15.36
CA ASN A 257 -27.88 15.16 -14.37
C ASN A 257 -27.59 16.14 -13.22
N ILE A 258 -26.44 16.82 -13.21
CA ILE A 258 -26.19 17.92 -12.24
C ILE A 258 -26.51 19.29 -12.85
N ARG A 259 -26.70 19.39 -14.18
CA ARG A 259 -26.92 20.67 -14.86
C ARG A 259 -28.38 21.11 -14.87
N THR A 260 -29.34 20.21 -14.72
CA THR A 260 -30.78 20.53 -14.82
C THR A 260 -31.43 21.02 -13.54
N SER A 261 -30.73 21.04 -12.39
CA SER A 261 -31.24 21.69 -11.16
C SER A 261 -30.69 23.11 -10.95
N ARG A 262 -29.96 23.66 -11.92
CA ARG A 262 -29.42 25.03 -11.91
C ARG A 262 -29.89 25.80 -13.15
N SER A 263 -31.20 25.92 -13.29
CA SER A 263 -31.83 26.99 -14.07
C SER A 263 -32.94 27.60 -13.22
N VAL A 264 -32.59 28.70 -12.55
CA VAL A 264 -33.50 29.65 -11.94
C VAL A 264 -34.42 30.23 -13.04
N PRO A 265 -35.67 30.59 -12.71
CA PRO A 265 -36.10 31.97 -12.89
C PRO A 265 -36.70 32.46 -11.54
N SER A 266 -36.17 33.46 -10.84
CA SER A 266 -36.12 34.90 -11.16
C SER A 266 -37.41 35.39 -11.84
N LYS A 267 -38.44 35.60 -11.03
CA LYS A 267 -39.47 36.64 -11.19
C LYS A 267 -39.64 37.24 -9.79
N ILE A 268 -39.19 38.48 -9.58
CA ILE A 268 -40.02 39.71 -9.58
C ILE A 268 -41.23 39.53 -8.67
#